data_AF-A0A1G7VWE2-F1
#
_entry.id   AF-A0A1G7VWE2-F1
#
_cell.length_a   1.000
_cell.length_b   1.000
_cell.length_c   1.000
_cell.angle_alpha   90.00
_cell.angle_beta   90.00
_cell.angle_gamma   90.00
#
_symmetry.space_group_name_H-M   'P 1'
#
loop_
_entity.id
_entity.type
_entity.pdbx_description
1 polymer ?
#
loop_
_entity_poly.entity_id
_entity_poly.type
_entity_poly.pdbx_seq_one_letter_code
_entity_poly.pdbx_strand_id
1 'polypeptide(L)' 'MKTLTLLEVGNLGGLVAMIIGIMIIVALVISLFITFFVKSIYESKDGRKFSNSQFWQTMLISLLICGLISGMICGGM' A
#
# COMPACT_ATOMS: atom_id res chain seq x y z
N MET A 1 4.67 24.77 15.71
CA MET A 1 4.71 25.87 14.72
C MET A 1 5.75 25.59 13.63
N LYS A 2 5.53 24.56 12.78
CA LYS A 2 6.38 24.21 11.62
C LYS A 2 5.59 23.63 10.43
N THR A 3 4.33 23.26 10.65
CA THR A 3 3.39 22.79 9.63
C THR A 3 2.79 23.92 8.80
N LEU A 4 2.58 25.10 9.40
CA LEU A 4 1.99 26.27 8.73
C LEU A 4 2.91 26.87 7.65
N THR A 5 4.23 26.85 7.86
CA THR A 5 5.23 27.32 6.90
C THR A 5 5.32 26.49 5.62
N LEU A 6 4.86 25.23 5.62
CA LEU A 6 4.79 24.40 4.39
C LEU A 6 3.55 24.68 3.54
N LEU A 7 2.46 25.15 4.16
CA LEU A 7 1.23 25.53 3.47
C LEU A 7 1.30 26.95 2.88
N GLU A 8 2.09 27.85 3.48
CA GLU A 8 2.27 29.25 3.02
C GLU A 8 3.23 29.42 1.84
N VAL A 9 4.09 28.45 1.54
CA VAL A 9 5.13 28.56 0.48
C VAL A 9 4.61 28.27 -0.94
N GLY A 10 3.28 28.21 -1.15
CA GLY A 10 2.68 28.21 -2.49
C GLY A 10 2.85 26.93 -3.31
N ASN A 11 3.36 25.83 -2.72
CA ASN A 11 3.57 24.56 -3.42
C ASN A 11 2.71 23.41 -2.86
N LEU A 12 1.40 23.65 -2.75
CA LEU A 12 0.43 22.63 -2.31
C LEU A 12 0.52 21.35 -3.16
N GLY A 13 0.83 21.49 -4.46
CA GLY A 13 1.01 20.37 -5.38
C GLY A 13 2.19 19.45 -5.03
N GLY A 14 3.34 20.02 -4.64
CA GLY A 14 4.50 19.23 -4.24
C GLY A 14 4.28 18.48 -2.93
N LEU A 15 3.57 19.07 -1.97
CA LEU A 15 3.23 18.43 -0.71
C LEU A 15 2.24 17.26 -0.90
N VAL A 16 1.23 17.45 -1.74
CA VAL A 16 0.29 16.38 -2.12
C VAL A 16 1.00 15.25 -2.87
N ALA A 17 1.88 15.57 -3.82
CA ALA A 17 2.66 14.56 -4.55
C ALA A 17 3.57 13.75 -3.63
N MET A 18 4.21 14.40 -2.65
CA MET A 18 5.04 13.73 -1.65
C MET A 18 4.23 12.76 -0.78
N ILE A 19 3.06 13.18 -0.30
CA ILE A 19 2.18 12.33 0.53
C ILE A 19 1.69 11.12 -0.27
N ILE A 20 1.23 11.33 -1.51
CA ILE A 20 0.80 10.25 -2.39
C ILE A 20 1.96 9.29 -2.67
N GLY A 21 3.17 9.81 -2.90
CA GLY A 21 4.36 9.00 -3.10
C GLY A 21 4.64 8.09 -1.90
N ILE A 22 4.60 8.63 -0.68
CA ILE A 22 4.80 7.86 0.55
C ILE A 22 3.70 6.80 0.72
N MET A 23 2.44 7.15 0.46
CA MET A 23 1.31 6.20 0.54
C MET A 23 1.49 5.00 -0.40
N ILE A 24 1.91 5.26 -1.65
CA ILE A 24 2.15 4.19 -2.63
C ILE A 24 3.29 3.27 -2.16
N ILE A 25 4.38 3.85 -1.65
CA ILE A 25 5.53 3.07 -1.16
C ILE A 25 5.10 2.19 0.02
N VAL A 26 4.40 2.75 1.00
CA VAL A 26 3.93 1.99 2.17
C VAL A 26 2.96 0.87 1.76
N ALA A 27 2.01 1.17 0.87
CA ALA A 27 1.05 0.18 0.37
C ALA A 27 1.74 -0.98 -0.37
N LEU A 28 2.78 -0.70 -1.16
CA LEU A 28 3.58 -1.73 -1.84
C LEU A 28 4.33 -2.62 -0.85
N VAL A 29 4.97 -2.04 0.17
CA VAL A 29 5.70 -2.80 1.19
C VAL A 29 4.75 -3.72 1.96
N ILE A 30 3.60 -3.19 2.39
CA ILE A 30 2.59 -3.99 3.11
C ILE A 30 2.05 -5.13 2.23
N SER A 31 1.74 -4.84 0.97
CA SER A 31 1.24 -5.85 0.02
C SER A 31 2.24 -6.98 -0.22
N LEU A 32 3.53 -6.65 -0.34
CA LEU A 32 4.60 -7.66 -0.44
C LEU A 32 4.69 -8.50 0.83
N PHE A 33 4.60 -7.88 2.00
CA PHE A 33 4.64 -8.59 3.28
C PHE A 33 3.49 -9.59 3.39
N ILE A 34 2.26 -9.16 3.12
CA ILE A 34 1.06 -10.01 3.14
C ILE A 34 1.22 -11.17 2.15
N THR A 35 1.63 -10.87 0.91
CA THR A 35 1.78 -11.90 -0.13
C THR A 35 2.86 -12.92 0.25
N PHE A 36 3.94 -12.48 0.91
CA PHE A 36 4.99 -13.37 1.41
C PHE A 36 4.47 -14.31 2.50
N PHE A 37 3.68 -13.80 3.46
CA PHE A 37 3.04 -14.63 4.49
C PHE A 37 2.06 -15.63 3.89
N VAL A 38 1.19 -15.20 2.97
CA VAL A 38 0.25 -16.10 2.29
C VAL A 38 1.00 -17.20 1.54
N LYS A 39 2.06 -16.83 0.81
CA LYS A 39 2.92 -17.79 0.11
C LYS A 39 3.55 -18.79 1.09
N SER A 40 4.13 -18.32 2.18
CA SER A 40 4.78 -19.16 3.19
C SER A 40 3.79 -20.15 3.83
N ILE A 41 2.60 -19.70 4.17
CA ILE A 41 1.54 -20.56 4.75
C ILE A 41 1.03 -21.59 3.71
N TYR A 42 0.82 -21.16 2.47
CA TYR A 42 0.31 -22.03 1.41
C TYR A 42 1.29 -23.14 1.03
N GLU A 43 2.57 -22.80 0.93
CA GLU A 43 3.64 -23.75 0.61
C GLU A 43 3.93 -24.68 1.80
N SER A 44 3.80 -24.20 3.03
CA SER A 44 4.01 -24.99 4.26
C SER A 44 2.92 -26.03 4.53
N LYS A 45 1.69 -25.85 4.05
CA LYS A 45 0.55 -26.72 4.40
C LYS A 45 0.38 -27.94 3.50
N ASP A 46 0.72 -27.81 2.23
CA ASP A 46 0.29 -28.77 1.20
C ASP A 46 1.43 -29.22 0.26
N GLY A 47 2.66 -28.73 0.46
CA GLY A 47 3.76 -28.96 -0.48
C GLY A 47 3.50 -28.42 -1.89
N ARG A 48 2.42 -27.65 -2.07
CA ARG A 48 1.99 -27.04 -3.33
C ARG A 48 2.76 -25.75 -3.57
N LYS A 49 3.31 -25.59 -4.78
CA LYS A 49 4.02 -24.37 -5.17
C LYS A 49 3.03 -23.24 -5.42
N PHE A 50 3.31 -22.10 -4.83
CA PHE A 50 2.57 -20.87 -5.08
C PHE A 50 2.85 -20.38 -6.50
N SER A 51 1.82 -20.36 -7.35
CA SER A 51 1.96 -19.94 -8.75
C SER A 51 2.17 -18.43 -8.86
N ASN A 52 2.97 -17.99 -9.85
CA ASN A 52 3.18 -16.58 -10.13
C ASN A 52 1.87 -15.82 -10.40
N SER A 53 0.86 -16.47 -11.00
CA SER A 53 -0.46 -15.85 -11.21
C SER A 53 -1.19 -15.59 -9.90
N GLN A 54 -1.12 -16.51 -8.94
CA GLN A 54 -1.73 -16.33 -7.61
C GLN A 54 -0.98 -15.29 -6.78
N PHE A 55 0.33 -15.18 -6.95
CA PHE A 55 1.13 -14.13 -6.35
C PHE A 55 0.69 -12.74 -6.80
N TRP A 56 0.59 -12.53 -8.11
CA TRP A 56 0.13 -11.25 -8.63
C TRP A 56 -1.32 -10.94 -8.27
N GLN A 57 -2.22 -11.93 -8.31
CA GLN A 57 -3.60 -11.72 -7.85
C GLN A 57 -3.66 -11.31 -6.38
N THR A 58 -2.94 -12.01 -5.50
CA THR A 58 -2.92 -11.71 -4.05
C THR A 58 -2.36 -10.31 -3.79
N MET A 59 -1.25 -9.97 -4.46
CA MET A 59 -0.60 -8.67 -4.34
C MET A 59 -1.48 -7.52 -4.85
N LEU A 60 -2.17 -7.70 -5.98
CA LEU A 60 -3.08 -6.69 -6.53
C LEU A 60 -4.30 -6.50 -5.63
N ILE A 61 -4.87 -7.59 -5.10
CA ILE A 61 -6.00 -7.52 -4.17
C ILE A 61 -5.60 -6.81 -2.87
N SER A 62 -4.43 -7.12 -2.30
CA SER A 62 -3.97 -6.42 -1.09
C SER A 62 -3.70 -4.95 -1.36
N LEU A 63 -3.13 -4.59 -2.51
CA LEU A 63 -2.87 -3.21 -2.89
C LEU A 63 -4.17 -2.42 -3.06
N LEU A 64 -5.18 -3.04 -3.70
CA LEU A 64 -6.52 -2.47 -3.87
C LEU A 64 -7.19 -2.21 -2.51
N ILE A 65 -7.15 -3.19 -1.60
CA ILE A 65 -7.74 -3.06 -0.26
C ILE A 65 -7.02 -1.97 0.56
N CYS A 66 -5.68 -1.95 0.54
CA CYS A 66 -4.91 -0.90 1.22
C CYS A 66 -5.24 0.50 0.68
N GLY A 67 -5.40 0.63 -0.64
CA GLY A 67 -5.82 1.88 -1.28
C GLY A 67 -7.23 2.31 -0.87
N LEU A 68 -8.19 1.38 -0.88
CA LEU A 68 -9.57 1.62 -0.45
C LEU A 68 -9.65 2.06 1.01
N ILE A 69 -8.99 1.34 1.93
CA ILE A 69 -8.98 1.67 3.36
C ILE A 69 -8.33 3.04 3.59
N SER A 70 -7.19 3.31 2.95
CA SER A 70 -6.51 4.60 3.07
C SER A 70 -7.37 5.74 2.53
N GLY A 71 -8.10 5.50 1.43
CA GLY A 71 -9.05 6.45 0.85
C GLY A 71 -10.25 6.73 1.76
N MET A 72 -10.79 5.70 2.43
CA MET A 72 -11.88 5.88 3.40
C MET A 72 -11.42 6.69 4.62
N ILE A 73 -10.26 6.34 5.21
CA ILE A 73 -9.74 7.00 6.41
C ILE A 73 -9.32 8.45 6.12
N CYS A 74 -8.60 8.68 5.01
CA CYS A 74 -8.06 10.00 4.68
C CYS A 74 -9.06 10.91 3.96
N GLY A 75 -10.10 10.34 3.34
CA GLY A 75 -11.18 11.05 2.66
C GLY A 75 -12.34 11.46 3.56
N GLY A 76 -12.39 10.97 4.80
CA GLY A 76 -13.39 11.38 5.81
C GLY A 76 -14.83 10.99 5.45
N MET A 77 -15.03 9.81 4.83
CA MET A 77 -16.35 9.21 4.66
C MET A 77 -16.75 8.36 5.86
#